data_AF-A0A1C5VTV2-F1
#
_entry.id   AF-A0A1C5VTV2-F1
#
_cell.length_a   1.000
_cell.length_b   1.000
_cell.length_c   1.000
_cell.angle_alpha   90.00
_cell.angle_beta   90.00
_cell.angle_gamma   90.00
#
_symmetry.space_group_name_H-M   'P 1'
#
loop_
_entity.id
_entity.type
_entity.pdbx_description
1 polymer ?
#
loop_
_entity_poly.entity_id
_entity_poly.type
_entity_poly.pdbx_seq_one_letter_code
_entity_poly.pdbx_strand_id
1 'polypeptide(L)'
;MAMNEVMAGADEVLQGIKRQQVTGIPPKNMETFTIKRNGTGSLKITVKTGHTVVADQVLCTCAGVRVVRKSEGIPQDINDGVTLFVHEGTDAYTYEDNGLTDGQTYYYRAFPFSDHGVYNLNEANVREASPWPIKYWAFDQNFADKAPATTITYPSGYENSGFAAMLTNEGTGTATAGSWASFLEDVLKNFPYMVRKDGTADYMLDPDDYTLKAADGEASDYNNLSYDGGAFAWINKILTREEYSSNGETRRVIFSDGDDGTGDFLPLGFEDGENVLEGIWLPMGYMDANGRTLVAGTTPVASKTCDQEWAIIQAFSERARFLGGPILNLLRDLEYMLFKNTDIQARAGHGRCNAGSQAVVANAVVPNGRVRGWKGTSDQKTMNKYFHSQLLGSYQQLTRDPYTLLIGGKLYAERYYRYNLNATGKTDTGITWPTDSAWQYPSRLQYLGEGLGSFPKHENTGSSSTGLCDGVYGNASGTRVARRLGDASGALIGGPACVTLNGEAGHASWNCGVGCALLPSAGYAPA
;
A
#
# COMPACT_ATOMS: atom_id res chain seq x y z
N MET A 1 -8.91 33.01 -69.75
CA MET A 1 -7.65 33.32 -69.05
C MET A 1 -7.93 34.03 -67.72
N ALA A 2 -8.73 35.10 -67.71
CA ALA A 2 -9.04 35.88 -66.49
C ALA A 2 -9.70 35.11 -65.32
N MET A 3 -10.51 34.07 -65.56
CA MET A 3 -11.22 33.35 -64.49
C MET A 3 -10.32 32.35 -63.71
N ASN A 4 -9.27 31.84 -64.35
CA ASN A 4 -8.29 30.96 -63.68
C ASN A 4 -7.30 31.75 -62.81
N GLU A 5 -6.96 32.98 -63.20
CA GLU A 5 -6.10 33.87 -62.40
C GLU A 5 -6.82 34.39 -61.15
N VAL A 6 -8.14 34.62 -61.22
CA VAL A 6 -8.95 35.01 -60.05
C VAL A 6 -9.10 33.86 -59.05
N MET A 7 -9.25 32.62 -59.52
CA MET A 7 -9.31 31.42 -58.66
C MET A 7 -7.95 31.12 -57.99
N ALA A 8 -6.83 31.27 -58.72
CA ALA A 8 -5.49 31.09 -58.18
C ALA A 8 -5.15 32.16 -57.11
N GLY A 9 -5.55 33.42 -57.34
CA GLY A 9 -5.38 34.48 -56.35
C GLY A 9 -6.28 34.31 -55.12
N ALA A 10 -7.48 33.76 -55.28
CA ALA A 10 -8.36 33.42 -54.15
C ALA A 10 -7.78 32.28 -53.31
N ASP A 11 -7.20 31.24 -53.91
CA ASP A 11 -6.54 30.14 -53.21
C ASP A 11 -5.24 30.57 -52.51
N GLU A 12 -4.44 31.47 -53.11
CA GLU A 12 -3.27 32.06 -52.45
C GLU A 12 -3.65 32.95 -51.26
N VAL A 13 -4.73 33.73 -51.39
CA VAL A 13 -5.26 34.53 -50.27
C VAL A 13 -5.84 33.63 -49.19
N LEU A 14 -6.53 32.54 -49.53
CA LEU A 14 -7.04 31.57 -48.56
C LEU A 14 -5.90 30.79 -47.87
N GLN A 15 -4.83 30.45 -48.58
CA GLN A 15 -3.63 29.84 -48.01
C GLN A 15 -2.84 30.84 -47.16
N GLY A 16 -2.78 32.11 -47.55
CA GLY A 16 -2.18 33.20 -46.79
C GLY A 16 -2.95 33.50 -45.49
N ILE A 17 -4.28 33.54 -45.55
CA ILE A 17 -5.17 33.69 -44.38
C ILE A 17 -5.05 32.47 -43.46
N LYS A 18 -5.05 31.24 -43.99
CA LYS A 18 -4.85 30.00 -43.20
C LYS A 18 -3.45 29.90 -42.58
N ARG A 19 -2.40 30.41 -43.24
CA ARG A 19 -1.04 30.51 -42.66
C ARG A 19 -0.92 31.61 -41.60
N GLN A 20 -1.80 32.61 -41.59
CA GLN A 20 -1.76 33.73 -40.65
C GLN A 20 -2.78 33.66 -39.49
N GLN A 21 -3.72 32.70 -39.47
CA GLN A 21 -4.82 32.68 -38.49
C GLN A 21 -4.77 31.57 -37.42
N VAL A 22 -3.64 30.91 -37.20
CA VAL A 22 -3.44 30.12 -35.96
C VAL A 22 -2.36 30.80 -35.12
N THR A 23 -2.63 32.04 -34.71
CA THR A 23 -1.79 32.77 -33.76
C THR A 23 -2.40 32.62 -32.36
N GLY A 24 -1.60 32.10 -31.42
CA GLY A 24 -2.03 31.92 -30.04
C GLY A 24 -0.99 31.16 -29.22
N ILE A 25 -1.16 31.19 -27.90
CA ILE A 25 -0.32 30.46 -26.95
C ILE A 25 -0.92 29.06 -26.78
N PRO A 26 -0.14 27.96 -26.86
CA PRO A 26 -0.65 26.64 -26.55
C PRO A 26 -1.13 26.57 -25.09
N PRO A 27 -2.15 25.74 -24.77
CA PRO A 27 -2.49 25.48 -23.38
C PRO A 27 -1.32 24.95 -22.57
N LYS A 28 -1.40 25.06 -21.24
CA LYS A 28 -0.47 24.40 -20.31
C LYS A 28 -0.51 22.87 -20.47
N ASN A 29 0.42 22.17 -19.80
CA ASN A 29 0.41 20.71 -19.75
C ASN A 29 -0.86 20.19 -19.08
N MET A 30 -1.21 18.93 -19.37
CA MET A 30 -2.36 18.27 -18.76
C MET A 30 -2.30 18.35 -17.23
N GLU A 31 -3.42 18.69 -16.59
CA GLU A 31 -3.56 18.59 -15.13
C GLU A 31 -3.65 17.13 -14.68
N THR A 32 -4.26 16.28 -15.52
CA THR A 32 -4.28 14.84 -15.34
C THR A 32 -4.13 14.18 -16.71
N PHE A 33 -3.20 13.24 -16.81
CA PHE A 33 -3.12 12.31 -17.92
C PHE A 33 -2.61 10.98 -17.38
N THR A 34 -3.52 10.06 -17.14
CA THR A 34 -3.23 8.75 -16.56
C THR A 34 -3.78 7.66 -17.46
N ILE A 35 -3.02 6.58 -17.62
CA ILE A 35 -3.44 5.39 -18.35
C ILE A 35 -3.25 4.21 -17.42
N LYS A 36 -4.34 3.49 -17.12
CA LYS A 36 -4.36 2.35 -16.20
C LYS A 36 -4.83 1.10 -16.94
N ARG A 37 -4.41 -0.08 -16.46
CA ARG A 37 -4.91 -1.37 -16.95
C ARG A 37 -6.43 -1.46 -16.73
N ASN A 38 -7.15 -2.03 -17.69
CA ASN A 38 -8.60 -2.18 -17.65
C ASN A 38 -9.02 -3.60 -18.09
N GLY A 39 -8.24 -4.61 -17.72
CA GLY A 39 -8.41 -5.99 -18.16
C GLY A 39 -7.66 -6.32 -19.47
N THR A 40 -7.87 -7.56 -19.93
CA THR A 40 -7.25 -8.11 -21.14
C THR A 40 -7.53 -7.23 -22.37
N GLY A 41 -6.45 -6.80 -23.03
CA GLY A 41 -6.52 -6.00 -24.25
C GLY A 41 -7.17 -4.63 -24.08
N SER A 42 -7.20 -4.09 -22.86
CA SER A 42 -7.87 -2.82 -22.55
C SER A 42 -7.07 -1.91 -21.61
N LEU A 43 -7.09 -0.61 -21.89
CA LEU A 43 -6.52 0.44 -21.06
C LEU A 43 -7.55 1.56 -20.81
N LYS A 44 -7.58 2.08 -19.59
CA LYS A 44 -8.44 3.20 -19.18
C LYS A 44 -7.63 4.48 -19.10
N ILE A 45 -8.01 5.45 -19.92
CA ILE A 45 -7.37 6.76 -20.04
C ILE A 45 -8.21 7.78 -19.30
N THR A 46 -7.61 8.54 -18.38
CA THR A 46 -8.25 9.69 -17.72
C THR A 46 -7.46 10.95 -18.02
N VAL A 47 -8.17 11.98 -18.48
CA VAL A 47 -7.61 13.28 -18.84
C VAL A 47 -8.32 14.40 -18.09
N LYS A 48 -7.56 15.44 -17.76
CA LYS A 48 -8.06 16.74 -17.32
C LYS A 48 -7.09 17.82 -17.78
N THR A 49 -7.63 18.91 -18.33
CA THR A 49 -6.86 20.07 -18.79
C THR A 49 -7.39 21.34 -18.12
N GLY A 50 -6.76 22.48 -18.36
CA GLY A 50 -7.23 23.76 -17.84
C GLY A 50 -6.66 24.93 -18.61
N HIS A 51 -7.20 26.11 -18.35
CA HIS A 51 -6.70 27.36 -18.93
C HIS A 51 -5.26 27.65 -18.46
N THR A 52 -4.50 28.36 -19.28
CA THR A 52 -3.19 28.90 -18.89
C THR A 52 -3.41 30.23 -18.20
N VAL A 53 -3.13 30.29 -16.90
CA VAL A 53 -3.30 31.49 -16.06
C VAL A 53 -1.96 31.86 -15.43
N VAL A 54 -1.58 33.13 -15.51
CA VAL A 54 -0.37 33.68 -14.88
C VAL A 54 -0.75 34.97 -14.17
N ALA A 55 -0.43 35.08 -12.88
CA ALA A 55 -0.77 36.24 -12.05
C ALA A 55 -2.26 36.65 -12.17
N ASP A 56 -3.16 35.67 -12.03
CA ASP A 56 -4.62 35.82 -12.13
C ASP A 56 -5.16 36.28 -13.50
N GLN A 57 -4.31 36.37 -14.52
CA GLN A 57 -4.71 36.69 -15.89
C GLN A 57 -4.75 35.42 -16.76
N VAL A 58 -5.89 35.19 -17.42
CA VAL A 58 -6.04 34.11 -18.41
C VAL A 58 -5.26 34.50 -19.68
N LEU A 59 -4.24 33.72 -20.01
CA LEU A 59 -3.39 33.91 -21.21
C LEU A 59 -3.79 32.99 -22.36
N CYS A 60 -4.41 31.84 -22.06
CA CYS A 60 -4.93 30.91 -23.06
C CYS A 60 -6.17 30.19 -22.53
N THR A 61 -7.27 30.31 -23.26
CA THR A 61 -8.48 29.51 -23.05
C THR A 61 -8.29 28.14 -23.70
N CYS A 62 -8.05 27.10 -22.90
CA CYS A 62 -8.09 25.73 -23.38
C CYS A 62 -9.53 25.34 -23.78
N ALA A 63 -9.70 24.84 -25.01
CA ALA A 63 -10.98 24.36 -25.54
C ALA A 63 -11.15 22.84 -25.42
N GLY A 64 -10.07 22.09 -25.18
CA GLY A 64 -10.16 20.64 -25.04
C GLY A 64 -8.83 19.92 -25.13
N VAL A 65 -8.89 18.60 -25.30
CA VAL A 65 -7.74 17.73 -25.52
C VAL A 65 -8.03 16.68 -26.59
N ARG A 66 -7.05 16.45 -27.47
CA ARG A 66 -7.01 15.29 -28.35
C ARG A 66 -6.00 14.28 -27.84
N VAL A 67 -6.36 13.00 -27.76
CA VAL A 67 -5.43 11.93 -27.40
C VAL A 67 -5.16 11.04 -28.61
N VAL A 68 -3.89 10.84 -28.91
CA VAL A 68 -3.41 10.01 -30.03
C VAL A 68 -2.57 8.86 -29.48
N ARG A 69 -2.69 7.68 -30.11
CA ARG A 69 -1.94 6.46 -29.77
C ARG A 69 -1.16 5.90 -30.96
N LYS A 70 0.02 5.35 -30.67
CA LYS A 70 0.79 4.48 -31.58
C LYS A 70 1.16 3.17 -30.89
N SER A 71 1.35 2.11 -31.68
CA SER A 71 1.94 0.84 -31.21
C SER A 71 3.47 0.88 -31.19
N GLU A 72 4.09 1.84 -31.87
CA GLU A 72 5.54 1.99 -31.98
C GLU A 72 5.95 3.46 -31.95
N GLY A 73 6.71 3.85 -30.93
CA GLY A 73 7.23 5.20 -30.77
C GLY A 73 6.19 6.25 -30.38
N ILE A 74 6.66 7.37 -29.83
CA ILE A 74 5.82 8.46 -29.33
C ILE A 74 5.14 9.19 -30.50
N PRO A 75 3.81 9.44 -30.45
CA PRO A 75 3.13 10.32 -31.40
C PRO A 75 3.79 11.70 -31.49
N GLN A 76 4.25 12.11 -32.66
CA GLN A 76 4.95 13.39 -32.88
C GLN A 76 4.00 14.58 -33.00
N ASP A 77 2.80 14.37 -33.54
CA ASP A 77 1.75 15.38 -33.69
C ASP A 77 0.35 14.75 -33.66
N ILE A 78 -0.68 15.60 -33.83
CA ILE A 78 -2.11 15.23 -33.74
C ILE A 78 -2.59 14.26 -34.83
N ASN A 79 -1.78 14.00 -35.86
CA ASN A 79 -2.06 13.09 -36.98
C ASN A 79 -1.09 11.89 -37.01
N ASP A 80 -0.06 11.86 -36.15
CA ASP A 80 0.89 10.76 -36.05
C ASP A 80 0.36 9.64 -35.16
N GLY A 81 -0.55 8.83 -35.70
CA GLY A 81 -1.15 7.67 -35.02
C GLY A 81 -2.66 7.64 -35.09
N VAL A 82 -3.27 6.83 -34.22
CA VAL A 82 -4.72 6.71 -34.12
C VAL A 82 -5.23 7.74 -33.13
N THR A 83 -6.09 8.67 -33.57
CA THR A 83 -6.84 9.52 -32.65
C THR A 83 -7.87 8.66 -31.93
N LEU A 84 -7.74 8.55 -30.60
CA LEU A 84 -8.66 7.77 -29.78
C LEU A 84 -9.95 8.58 -29.52
N PHE A 85 -9.78 9.82 -29.09
CA PHE A 85 -10.89 10.74 -28.83
C PHE A 85 -10.43 12.19 -28.87
N VAL A 86 -11.41 13.09 -29.01
CA VAL A 86 -11.31 14.52 -28.76
C VAL A 86 -12.33 14.86 -27.68
N HIS A 87 -11.87 15.34 -26.53
CA HIS A 87 -12.74 15.84 -25.48
C HIS A 87 -12.75 17.37 -25.53
N GLU A 88 -13.92 17.95 -25.75
CA GLU A 88 -14.13 19.40 -25.67
C GLU A 88 -14.47 19.78 -24.22
N GLY A 89 -13.78 20.80 -23.70
CA GLY A 89 -13.88 21.25 -22.31
C GLY A 89 -12.64 20.93 -21.46
N THR A 90 -12.68 21.41 -20.22
CA THR A 90 -11.59 21.28 -19.24
C THR A 90 -11.90 20.28 -18.12
N ASP A 91 -13.11 19.73 -18.11
CA ASP A 91 -13.54 18.79 -17.08
C ASP A 91 -12.79 17.46 -17.22
N ALA A 92 -12.84 16.66 -16.14
CA ALA A 92 -12.25 15.33 -16.18
C ALA A 92 -13.05 14.42 -17.14
N TYR A 93 -12.34 13.69 -17.99
CA TYR A 93 -12.94 12.75 -18.94
C TYR A 93 -12.19 11.43 -18.94
N THR A 94 -12.93 10.33 -19.11
CA THR A 94 -12.40 8.97 -19.15
C THR A 94 -12.78 8.26 -20.44
N TYR A 95 -11.83 7.51 -21.00
CA TYR A 95 -11.99 6.74 -22.23
C TYR A 95 -11.39 5.35 -22.07
N GLU A 96 -12.07 4.32 -22.58
CA GLU A 96 -11.56 2.95 -22.62
C GLU A 96 -11.02 2.62 -24.00
N ASP A 97 -9.72 2.37 -24.07
CA ASP A 97 -9.04 1.93 -25.27
C ASP A 97 -8.97 0.41 -25.33
N ASN A 98 -9.77 -0.17 -26.21
CA ASN A 98 -10.01 -1.61 -26.31
C ASN A 98 -9.38 -2.20 -27.58
N GLY A 99 -9.27 -3.54 -27.62
CA GLY A 99 -8.73 -4.26 -28.78
C GLY A 99 -7.21 -4.17 -28.91
N LEU A 100 -6.54 -3.90 -27.80
CA LEU A 100 -5.09 -3.86 -27.69
C LEU A 100 -4.53 -5.29 -27.50
N THR A 101 -3.25 -5.46 -27.83
CA THR A 101 -2.55 -6.73 -27.62
C THR A 101 -1.91 -6.73 -26.23
N ASP A 102 -2.21 -7.74 -25.43
CA ASP A 102 -1.54 -7.93 -24.13
C ASP A 102 -0.03 -8.11 -24.31
N GLY A 103 0.74 -7.43 -23.48
CA GLY A 103 2.19 -7.35 -23.51
C GLY A 103 2.77 -6.33 -24.49
N GLN A 104 1.98 -5.80 -25.42
CA GLN A 104 2.45 -4.75 -26.33
C GLN A 104 2.45 -3.38 -25.63
N THR A 105 3.58 -2.68 -25.65
CA THR A 105 3.65 -1.28 -25.24
C THR A 105 3.03 -0.39 -26.30
N TYR A 106 2.12 0.48 -25.86
CA TYR A 106 1.52 1.53 -26.66
C TYR A 106 1.93 2.89 -26.11
N TYR A 107 2.11 3.84 -27.02
CA TYR A 107 2.56 5.19 -26.75
C TYR A 107 1.41 6.14 -26.98
N TYR A 108 1.11 6.97 -25.99
CA TYR A 108 0.00 7.91 -26.01
C TYR A 108 0.52 9.32 -25.82
N ARG A 109 -0.06 10.27 -26.53
CA ARG A 109 0.19 11.69 -26.31
C ARG A 109 -1.11 12.45 -26.25
N ALA A 110 -1.25 13.26 -25.21
CA ALA A 110 -2.34 14.20 -25.07
C ALA A 110 -1.90 15.56 -25.65
N PHE A 111 -2.72 16.09 -26.53
CA PHE A 111 -2.54 17.40 -27.16
C PHE A 111 -3.68 18.32 -26.72
N PRO A 112 -3.58 18.98 -25.55
CA PRO A 112 -4.55 20.00 -25.19
C PRO A 112 -4.46 21.17 -26.17
N PHE A 113 -5.61 21.70 -26.58
CA PHE A 113 -5.72 22.74 -27.59
C PHE A 113 -6.50 23.96 -27.10
N SER A 114 -6.15 25.14 -27.63
CA SER A 114 -6.85 26.38 -27.36
C SER A 114 -8.13 26.51 -28.17
N ASP A 115 -8.99 27.45 -27.79
CA ASP A 115 -10.15 27.91 -28.58
C ASP A 115 -9.78 28.52 -29.95
N HIS A 116 -8.48 28.81 -30.16
CA HIS A 116 -7.91 29.20 -31.45
C HIS A 116 -7.23 28.05 -32.21
N GLY A 117 -7.32 26.80 -31.73
CA GLY A 117 -6.78 25.63 -32.43
C GLY A 117 -5.26 25.45 -32.33
N VAL A 118 -4.61 26.07 -31.33
CA VAL A 118 -3.18 25.88 -31.05
C VAL A 118 -3.01 24.71 -30.08
N TYR A 119 -2.19 23.72 -30.44
CA TYR A 119 -1.96 22.51 -29.63
C TYR A 119 -0.68 22.61 -28.80
N ASN A 120 -0.72 22.08 -27.58
CA ASN A 120 0.46 21.85 -26.78
C ASN A 120 1.16 20.55 -27.23
N LEU A 121 2.42 20.68 -27.63
CA LEU A 121 3.30 19.59 -28.06
C LEU A 121 4.39 19.28 -27.02
N ASN A 122 4.14 19.47 -25.72
CA ASN A 122 5.12 19.13 -24.70
C ASN A 122 5.18 17.60 -24.48
N GLU A 123 6.37 17.05 -24.35
CA GLU A 123 6.60 15.63 -24.04
C GLU A 123 6.13 15.25 -22.64
N ALA A 124 5.94 16.23 -21.74
CA ALA A 124 5.31 16.02 -20.43
C ALA A 124 3.90 15.40 -20.55
N ASN A 125 3.24 15.55 -21.70
CA ASN A 125 1.94 14.97 -22.01
C ASN A 125 2.05 13.61 -22.73
N VAL A 126 3.15 12.88 -22.56
CA VAL A 126 3.35 11.52 -23.11
C VAL A 126 3.14 10.49 -21.99
N ARG A 127 2.49 9.38 -22.32
CA ARG A 127 2.35 8.20 -21.47
C ARG A 127 2.60 6.94 -22.27
N GLU A 128 3.18 5.95 -21.63
CA GLU A 128 3.33 4.60 -22.17
C GLU A 128 2.56 3.64 -21.30
N ALA A 129 1.89 2.67 -21.92
CA ALA A 129 1.13 1.66 -21.20
C ALA A 129 0.99 0.41 -22.06
N SER A 130 0.94 -0.74 -21.39
CA SER A 130 0.79 -2.03 -22.04
C SER A 130 -0.40 -2.80 -21.46
N PRO A 131 -1.23 -3.38 -22.33
CA PRO A 131 -2.09 -4.51 -22.08
C PRO A 131 -1.53 -5.53 -21.12
N TRP A 132 -2.14 -5.90 -20.01
CA TRP A 132 -1.83 -7.22 -19.44
C TRP A 132 -3.09 -7.77 -18.77
N PRO A 133 -3.30 -9.09 -18.78
CA PRO A 133 -4.32 -9.71 -17.95
C PRO A 133 -4.09 -9.29 -16.50
N ILE A 134 -5.17 -8.88 -15.85
CA ILE A 134 -5.16 -8.69 -14.40
C ILE A 134 -4.90 -10.04 -13.76
N LYS A 135 -3.93 -10.07 -12.86
CA LYS A 135 -3.50 -11.29 -12.18
C LYS A 135 -4.18 -11.36 -10.82
N TYR A 136 -4.61 -12.57 -10.48
CA TYR A 136 -5.29 -12.85 -9.22
C TYR A 136 -4.54 -13.91 -8.42
N TRP A 137 -4.33 -13.65 -7.14
CA TRP A 137 -3.83 -14.61 -6.17
C TRP A 137 -4.90 -14.82 -5.11
N ALA A 138 -5.05 -16.02 -4.60
CA ALA A 138 -6.06 -16.26 -3.59
C ALA A 138 -5.68 -17.36 -2.60
N PHE A 139 -6.32 -17.34 -1.45
CA PHE A 139 -6.35 -18.49 -0.57
C PHE A 139 -7.76 -18.72 -0.02
N ASP A 140 -8.12 -19.99 0.14
CA ASP A 140 -9.24 -20.42 0.95
C ASP A 140 -8.76 -20.69 2.36
N GLN A 141 -9.54 -20.28 3.35
CA GLN A 141 -9.35 -20.62 4.75
C GLN A 141 -10.60 -21.31 5.30
N ASN A 142 -10.42 -22.50 5.88
CA ASN A 142 -11.48 -23.26 6.55
C ASN A 142 -11.32 -23.16 8.07
N PHE A 143 -12.19 -22.39 8.73
CA PHE A 143 -12.11 -22.16 10.18
C PHE A 143 -12.46 -23.38 11.03
N ALA A 144 -13.20 -24.34 10.47
CA ALA A 144 -13.46 -25.61 11.14
C ALA A 144 -12.20 -26.50 11.20
N ASP A 145 -11.30 -26.36 10.21
CA ASP A 145 -9.97 -26.94 10.27
C ASP A 145 -9.05 -26.03 11.09
N LYS A 146 -8.76 -26.47 12.31
CA LYS A 146 -7.90 -25.72 13.23
C LYS A 146 -6.43 -26.05 13.05
N ALA A 147 -6.04 -26.96 12.15
CA ALA A 147 -4.63 -27.26 11.91
C ALA A 147 -4.02 -26.16 11.00
N PRO A 148 -3.04 -25.37 11.48
CA PRO A 148 -2.54 -24.21 10.75
C PRO A 148 -1.97 -24.52 9.36
N ALA A 149 -1.43 -25.73 9.17
CA ALA A 149 -0.84 -26.16 7.91
C ALA A 149 -1.84 -26.63 6.85
N THR A 150 -3.09 -26.90 7.22
CA THR A 150 -4.12 -27.43 6.30
C THR A 150 -5.35 -26.54 6.18
N THR A 151 -5.56 -25.63 7.13
CA THR A 151 -6.66 -24.64 7.09
C THR A 151 -6.59 -23.74 5.85
N ILE A 152 -5.37 -23.47 5.34
CA ILE A 152 -5.13 -22.65 4.16
C ILE A 152 -4.86 -23.50 2.92
N THR A 153 -5.63 -23.26 1.85
CA THR A 153 -5.42 -23.90 0.54
C THR A 153 -5.38 -22.87 -0.58
N TYR A 154 -4.64 -23.16 -1.66
CA TYR A 154 -4.65 -22.34 -2.86
C TYR A 154 -5.72 -22.87 -3.83
N PRO A 155 -6.76 -22.08 -4.14
CA PRO A 155 -7.79 -22.51 -5.07
C PRO A 155 -7.30 -22.58 -6.51
N SER A 156 -7.96 -23.40 -7.33
CA SER A 156 -7.74 -23.45 -8.78
C SER A 156 -8.18 -22.15 -9.46
N GLY A 157 -7.53 -21.79 -10.57
CA GLY A 157 -7.90 -20.61 -11.38
C GLY A 157 -7.24 -19.30 -10.94
N TYR A 158 -6.28 -19.37 -10.02
CA TYR A 158 -5.48 -18.23 -9.56
C TYR A 158 -4.00 -18.52 -9.82
N GLU A 159 -3.19 -17.46 -9.93
CA GLU A 159 -1.75 -17.53 -10.23
C GLU A 159 -1.01 -18.49 -9.27
N ASN A 160 -1.42 -18.54 -8.01
CA ASN A 160 -0.78 -19.35 -6.98
C ASN A 160 -1.34 -20.77 -6.81
N SER A 161 -2.23 -21.26 -7.67
CA SER A 161 -2.86 -22.58 -7.48
C SER A 161 -1.87 -23.75 -7.34
N GLY A 162 -0.68 -23.61 -7.96
CA GLY A 162 0.41 -24.59 -7.90
C GLY A 162 1.65 -24.12 -7.12
N PHE A 163 1.59 -23.00 -6.40
CA PHE A 163 2.77 -22.42 -5.78
C PHE A 163 3.28 -23.24 -4.59
N ALA A 164 4.60 -23.30 -4.45
CA ALA A 164 5.24 -23.69 -3.19
C ALA A 164 5.22 -22.49 -2.22
N ALA A 165 4.77 -22.73 -0.99
CA ALA A 165 4.76 -21.72 0.06
C ALA A 165 6.18 -21.25 0.44
N MET A 166 6.27 -20.06 1.00
CA MET A 166 7.48 -19.61 1.69
C MET A 166 7.74 -20.46 2.93
N LEU A 167 9.01 -20.66 3.27
CA LEU A 167 9.45 -21.40 4.44
C LEU A 167 10.66 -20.73 5.08
N THR A 168 10.83 -20.89 6.39
CA THR A 168 12.05 -20.48 7.10
C THR A 168 12.86 -21.71 7.49
N ASN A 169 14.17 -21.66 7.20
CA ASN A 169 15.08 -22.68 7.72
C ASN A 169 15.33 -22.44 9.21
N GLU A 170 14.92 -23.40 10.04
CA GLU A 170 14.97 -23.29 11.50
C GLU A 170 16.40 -23.18 12.07
N GLY A 171 17.41 -23.71 11.38
CA GLY A 171 18.80 -23.69 11.85
C GLY A 171 19.57 -22.41 11.49
N THR A 172 19.22 -21.75 10.39
CA THR A 172 19.91 -20.52 9.92
C THR A 172 19.05 -19.26 10.04
N GLY A 173 17.75 -19.44 10.27
CA GLY A 173 16.75 -18.40 10.26
C GLY A 173 16.58 -17.68 8.92
N THR A 174 16.96 -18.32 7.80
CA THR A 174 16.83 -17.75 6.46
C THR A 174 15.57 -18.26 5.79
N ALA A 175 14.76 -17.35 5.24
CA ALA A 175 13.59 -17.71 4.44
C ALA A 175 13.98 -18.23 3.04
N THR A 176 13.10 -19.02 2.43
CA THR A 176 13.05 -19.33 1.00
C THR A 176 11.74 -18.79 0.42
N ALA A 177 11.79 -18.26 -0.81
CA ALA A 177 10.62 -17.64 -1.43
C ALA A 177 9.58 -18.67 -1.92
N GLY A 178 9.95 -19.96 -2.01
CA GLY A 178 9.12 -20.93 -2.73
C GLY A 178 8.89 -20.46 -4.17
N SER A 179 7.63 -20.36 -4.58
CA SER A 179 7.24 -19.83 -5.88
C SER A 179 6.91 -18.32 -5.86
N TRP A 180 7.13 -17.62 -4.75
CA TRP A 180 6.65 -16.25 -4.52
C TRP A 180 7.63 -15.13 -4.89
N ALA A 181 8.83 -15.44 -5.41
CA ALA A 181 9.86 -14.43 -5.68
C ALA A 181 9.34 -13.27 -6.55
N SER A 182 8.75 -13.57 -7.72
CA SER A 182 8.19 -12.55 -8.62
C SER A 182 6.99 -11.82 -8.02
N PHE A 183 6.20 -12.46 -7.15
CA PHE A 183 5.11 -11.75 -6.47
C PHE A 183 5.65 -10.68 -5.51
N LEU A 184 6.70 -11.00 -4.75
CA LEU A 184 7.34 -10.06 -3.83
C LEU A 184 8.02 -8.89 -4.59
N GLU A 185 8.73 -9.21 -5.67
CA GLU A 185 9.52 -8.24 -6.44
C GLU A 185 8.67 -7.42 -7.43
N ASP A 186 7.80 -8.06 -8.21
CA ASP A 186 7.12 -7.40 -9.32
C ASP A 186 5.72 -6.88 -8.95
N VAL A 187 5.03 -7.55 -8.02
CA VAL A 187 3.64 -7.23 -7.65
C VAL A 187 3.61 -6.33 -6.42
N LEU A 188 4.19 -6.80 -5.29
CA LEU A 188 4.26 -6.00 -4.07
C LEU A 188 5.35 -4.91 -4.14
N LYS A 189 6.36 -5.07 -5.01
CA LYS A 189 7.50 -4.16 -5.16
C LYS A 189 8.08 -3.74 -3.81
N ASN A 190 8.24 -4.73 -2.92
CA ASN A 190 8.59 -4.45 -1.54
C ASN A 190 10.10 -4.21 -1.39
N PHE A 191 10.51 -2.97 -1.62
CA PHE A 191 11.92 -2.56 -1.61
C PHE A 191 12.19 -1.50 -0.52
N PRO A 192 13.40 -1.50 0.08
CA PRO A 192 13.77 -0.58 1.14
C PRO A 192 14.35 0.73 0.59
N TYR A 193 14.00 1.85 1.20
CA TYR A 193 14.42 3.20 0.81
C TYR A 193 14.75 4.05 2.02
N MET A 194 15.66 5.01 1.81
CA MET A 194 15.65 6.23 2.60
C MET A 194 14.61 7.17 2.00
N VAL A 195 13.71 7.68 2.83
CA VAL A 195 12.53 8.46 2.42
C VAL A 195 12.50 9.77 3.17
N ARG A 196 12.26 10.88 2.45
CA ARG A 196 12.13 12.22 3.01
C ARG A 196 10.79 12.37 3.75
N LYS A 197 10.70 13.37 4.62
CA LYS A 197 9.48 13.63 5.40
C LYS A 197 8.23 13.91 4.56
N ASP A 198 8.38 14.38 3.33
CA ASP A 198 7.28 14.62 2.40
C ASP A 198 6.70 13.34 1.77
N GLY A 199 7.30 12.17 2.05
CA GLY A 199 6.87 10.89 1.50
C GLY A 199 7.51 10.54 0.14
N THR A 200 8.49 11.32 -0.33
CA THR A 200 9.25 10.99 -1.54
C THR A 200 10.49 10.16 -1.21
N ALA A 201 10.75 9.14 -2.01
CA ALA A 201 12.00 8.39 -1.96
C ALA A 201 13.20 9.32 -2.24
N ASP A 202 14.24 9.18 -1.42
CA ASP A 202 15.54 9.81 -1.65
C ASP A 202 16.41 8.89 -2.50
N TYR A 203 16.63 7.66 -2.01
CA TYR A 203 17.30 6.60 -2.75
C TYR A 203 16.94 5.23 -2.19
N MET A 204 17.05 4.20 -3.03
CA MET A 204 16.85 2.81 -2.63
C MET A 204 18.06 2.33 -1.82
N LEU A 205 17.80 1.71 -0.68
CA LEU A 205 18.80 0.96 0.07
C LEU A 205 19.10 -0.34 -0.67
N ASP A 206 20.34 -0.81 -0.64
CA ASP A 206 20.65 -2.14 -1.18
C ASP A 206 19.82 -3.18 -0.39
N PRO A 207 18.94 -3.94 -1.06
CA PRO A 207 18.03 -4.86 -0.38
C PRO A 207 18.75 -6.08 0.20
N ASP A 208 20.02 -6.31 -0.14
CA ASP A 208 20.89 -7.35 0.39
C ASP A 208 21.79 -6.79 1.53
N ASP A 209 22.17 -5.51 1.49
CA ASP A 209 22.90 -4.79 2.55
C ASP A 209 22.41 -3.35 2.78
N TYR A 210 21.61 -3.12 3.83
CA TYR A 210 21.07 -1.78 4.11
C TYR A 210 22.13 -0.74 4.46
N THR A 211 23.39 -1.10 4.69
CA THR A 211 24.45 -0.11 4.91
C THR A 211 24.88 0.59 3.63
N LEU A 212 24.41 0.11 2.47
CA LEU A 212 24.75 0.61 1.15
C LEU A 212 23.53 1.13 0.39
N LYS A 213 23.77 1.99 -0.58
CA LYS A 213 22.79 2.41 -1.58
C LYS A 213 22.77 1.40 -2.73
N ALA A 214 21.60 1.07 -3.24
CA ALA A 214 21.47 0.07 -4.29
C ALA A 214 22.07 0.50 -5.64
N ALA A 215 22.09 1.81 -5.93
CA ALA A 215 22.46 2.33 -7.23
C ALA A 215 23.98 2.32 -7.50
N ASP A 216 24.78 2.58 -6.47
CA ASP A 216 26.23 2.80 -6.58
C ASP A 216 27.06 2.03 -5.55
N GLY A 217 26.44 1.40 -4.55
CA GLY A 217 27.14 0.69 -3.47
C GLY A 217 27.83 1.62 -2.47
N GLU A 218 27.54 2.93 -2.49
CA GLU A 218 28.06 3.88 -1.51
C GLU A 218 27.36 3.73 -0.15
N ALA A 219 27.97 4.26 0.91
CA ALA A 219 27.37 4.21 2.24
C ALA A 219 26.00 4.93 2.30
N SER A 220 25.05 4.30 2.98
CA SER A 220 23.69 4.83 3.20
C SER A 220 23.52 5.54 4.55
N ASP A 221 22.37 6.19 4.72
CA ASP A 221 21.94 6.91 5.92
C ASP A 221 21.15 6.03 6.90
N TYR A 222 21.25 4.70 6.80
CA TYR A 222 20.45 3.73 7.58
C TYR A 222 20.50 3.91 9.11
N ASN A 223 21.57 4.54 9.62
CA ASN A 223 21.79 4.87 11.03
C ASN A 223 22.13 6.35 11.29
N ASN A 224 22.01 7.21 10.27
CA ASN A 224 22.37 8.62 10.38
C ASN A 224 21.29 9.37 11.17
N LEU A 225 21.58 9.66 12.45
CA LEU A 225 20.66 10.35 13.36
C LEU A 225 20.32 11.80 12.94
N SER A 226 21.06 12.36 11.99
CA SER A 226 20.83 13.69 11.42
C SER A 226 20.07 13.66 10.09
N TYR A 227 19.71 12.49 9.57
CA TYR A 227 18.96 12.36 8.32
C TYR A 227 17.56 12.97 8.46
N ASP A 228 17.16 13.81 7.50
CA ASP A 228 15.86 14.49 7.49
C ASP A 228 14.77 13.63 6.83
N GLY A 229 14.47 12.51 7.48
CA GLY A 229 13.57 11.49 6.95
C GLY A 229 13.66 10.20 7.76
N GLY A 230 13.42 9.06 7.13
CA GLY A 230 13.54 7.76 7.77
C GLY A 230 13.75 6.61 6.80
N ALA A 231 13.95 5.41 7.35
CA ALA A 231 14.08 4.18 6.57
C ALA A 231 12.70 3.50 6.49
N PHE A 232 12.22 3.32 5.26
CA PHE A 232 10.92 2.72 4.98
C PHE A 232 11.02 1.71 3.85
N ALA A 233 10.07 0.79 3.78
CA ALA A 233 9.92 -0.12 2.66
C ALA A 233 8.62 0.16 1.93
N TRP A 234 8.68 0.24 0.60
CA TRP A 234 7.48 0.41 -0.20
C TRP A 234 6.63 -0.85 -0.12
N ILE A 235 5.32 -0.75 -0.07
CA ILE A 235 4.43 -1.84 -0.46
C ILE A 235 3.44 -1.29 -1.47
N ASN A 236 3.48 -1.87 -2.67
CA ASN A 236 2.61 -1.48 -3.77
C ASN A 236 1.16 -1.82 -3.43
N LYS A 237 0.24 -0.99 -3.92
CA LYS A 237 -1.20 -1.27 -3.77
C LYS A 237 -1.53 -2.61 -4.40
N ILE A 238 -2.26 -3.42 -3.64
CA ILE A 238 -2.90 -4.63 -4.11
C ILE A 238 -4.37 -4.57 -3.70
N LEU A 239 -5.28 -4.81 -4.64
CA LEU A 239 -6.70 -4.75 -4.36
C LEU A 239 -7.14 -6.09 -3.76
N THR A 240 -8.12 -6.05 -2.85
CA THR A 240 -8.54 -7.22 -2.08
C THR A 240 -10.05 -7.39 -2.15
N ARG A 241 -10.48 -8.64 -2.29
CA ARG A 241 -11.87 -9.08 -2.13
C ARG A 241 -11.91 -10.23 -1.12
N GLU A 242 -12.84 -10.17 -0.17
CA GLU A 242 -13.10 -11.26 0.77
C GLU A 242 -14.50 -11.84 0.52
N GLU A 243 -14.58 -13.16 0.33
CA GLU A 243 -15.82 -13.90 0.15
C GLU A 243 -16.00 -14.84 1.34
N TYR A 244 -17.20 -14.88 1.94
CA TYR A 244 -17.51 -15.75 3.06
C TYR A 244 -18.59 -16.76 2.65
N SER A 245 -18.48 -18.00 3.14
CA SER A 245 -19.60 -18.94 3.03
C SER A 245 -20.81 -18.42 3.81
N SER A 246 -22.00 -18.87 3.42
CA SER A 246 -23.26 -18.46 4.07
C SER A 246 -23.32 -18.77 5.57
N ASN A 247 -22.58 -19.79 6.03
CA ASN A 247 -22.45 -20.15 7.43
C ASN A 247 -21.22 -19.51 8.12
N GLY A 248 -20.40 -18.76 7.40
CA GLY A 248 -19.20 -18.09 7.92
C GLY A 248 -18.06 -19.02 8.35
N GLU A 249 -18.10 -20.31 7.99
CA GLU A 249 -17.08 -21.30 8.37
C GLU A 249 -15.89 -21.34 7.41
N THR A 250 -16.03 -20.78 6.20
CA THR A 250 -14.93 -20.62 5.26
C THR A 250 -14.90 -19.21 4.72
N ARG A 251 -13.70 -18.73 4.40
CA ARG A 251 -13.52 -17.52 3.59
C ARG A 251 -12.55 -17.76 2.45
N ARG A 252 -12.71 -17.01 1.37
CA ARG A 252 -11.71 -16.84 0.32
C ARG A 252 -11.24 -15.39 0.35
N VAL A 253 -9.93 -15.19 0.36
CA VAL A 253 -9.33 -13.87 0.15
C VAL A 253 -8.66 -13.86 -1.21
N ILE A 254 -9.01 -12.88 -2.02
CA ILE A 254 -8.51 -12.71 -3.39
C ILE A 254 -7.79 -11.38 -3.47
N PHE A 255 -6.56 -11.42 -3.97
CA PHE A 255 -5.73 -10.28 -4.25
C PHE A 255 -5.63 -10.06 -5.75
N SER A 256 -5.66 -8.81 -6.18
CA SER A 256 -5.57 -8.40 -7.58
C SER A 256 -4.53 -7.30 -7.76
N ASP A 257 -3.70 -7.41 -8.81
CA ASP A 257 -2.71 -6.37 -9.15
C ASP A 257 -3.31 -5.22 -9.99
N GLY A 258 -4.60 -5.29 -10.30
CA GLY A 258 -5.31 -4.29 -11.11
C GLY A 258 -6.80 -4.25 -10.82
N ASP A 259 -7.42 -3.13 -11.13
CA ASP A 259 -8.87 -2.96 -11.05
C ASP A 259 -9.53 -3.62 -12.27
N ASP A 260 -10.46 -4.55 -12.01
CA ASP A 260 -11.19 -5.29 -13.04
C ASP A 260 -12.49 -4.60 -13.48
N GLY A 261 -12.79 -3.43 -12.92
CA GLY A 261 -13.95 -2.62 -13.24
C GLY A 261 -15.27 -3.11 -12.63
N THR A 262 -15.26 -4.21 -11.85
CA THR A 262 -16.46 -4.72 -11.18
C THR A 262 -16.87 -3.88 -9.97
N GLY A 263 -15.89 -3.22 -9.34
CA GLY A 263 -16.06 -2.53 -8.06
C GLY A 263 -16.00 -3.45 -6.84
N ASP A 264 -15.82 -4.76 -7.03
CA ASP A 264 -15.79 -5.75 -5.93
C ASP A 264 -14.44 -5.79 -5.20
N PHE A 265 -13.39 -5.26 -5.81
CA PHE A 265 -12.03 -5.24 -5.28
C PHE A 265 -11.72 -3.90 -4.61
N LEU A 266 -11.40 -3.95 -3.32
CA LEU A 266 -11.16 -2.75 -2.52
C LEU A 266 -9.66 -2.51 -2.30
N PRO A 267 -9.19 -1.24 -2.28
CA PRO A 267 -7.80 -0.88 -1.99
C PRO A 267 -7.53 -0.95 -0.48
N LEU A 268 -7.70 -2.13 0.12
CA LEU A 268 -7.65 -2.34 1.57
C LEU A 268 -6.36 -1.78 2.18
N GLY A 269 -6.50 -0.71 2.95
CA GLY A 269 -5.39 -0.05 3.63
C GLY A 269 -4.60 0.94 2.77
N PHE A 270 -4.94 1.14 1.49
CA PHE A 270 -4.27 2.08 0.58
C PHE A 270 -5.09 3.34 0.31
N GLU A 271 -5.76 3.85 1.34
CA GLU A 271 -6.64 5.02 1.22
C GLU A 271 -6.19 6.15 2.16
N ASP A 272 -6.31 7.38 1.67
CA ASP A 272 -6.07 8.61 2.42
C ASP A 272 -7.21 9.58 2.17
N GLY A 273 -8.23 9.50 3.04
CA GLY A 273 -9.53 10.09 2.76
C GLY A 273 -10.15 9.48 1.51
N GLU A 274 -10.60 10.33 0.58
CA GLU A 274 -11.20 9.89 -0.69
C GLU A 274 -10.17 9.48 -1.75
N ASN A 275 -8.87 9.66 -1.47
CA ASN A 275 -7.82 9.30 -2.41
C ASN A 275 -7.38 7.85 -2.24
N VAL A 276 -7.19 7.16 -3.37
CA VAL A 276 -6.54 5.85 -3.41
C VAL A 276 -5.04 6.05 -3.69
N LEU A 277 -4.19 5.50 -2.83
CA LEU A 277 -2.74 5.55 -2.93
C LEU A 277 -2.23 4.49 -3.90
N GLU A 278 -1.06 4.70 -4.51
CA GLU A 278 -0.42 3.67 -5.33
C GLU A 278 0.42 2.69 -4.50
N GLY A 279 0.66 3.00 -3.23
CA GLY A 279 1.29 2.14 -2.24
C GLY A 279 1.50 2.89 -0.91
N ILE A 280 2.15 2.25 0.05
CA ILE A 280 2.45 2.81 1.38
C ILE A 280 3.92 2.56 1.74
N TRP A 281 4.50 3.49 2.50
CA TRP A 281 5.79 3.30 3.14
C TRP A 281 5.62 2.62 4.51
N LEU A 282 6.02 1.36 4.62
CA LEU A 282 6.09 0.60 5.87
C LEU A 282 7.36 0.98 6.66
N PRO A 283 7.29 1.21 7.99
CA PRO A 283 8.48 1.52 8.77
C PRO A 283 9.44 0.33 8.81
N MET A 284 10.73 0.55 8.54
CA MET A 284 11.71 -0.53 8.67
C MET A 284 12.16 -0.74 10.12
N GLY A 285 12.30 0.34 10.90
CA GLY A 285 12.60 0.30 12.34
C GLY A 285 11.46 0.82 13.22
N TYR A 286 11.49 0.48 14.51
CA TYR A 286 10.59 1.08 15.50
C TYR A 286 10.89 2.58 15.62
N MET A 287 9.85 3.42 15.71
CA MET A 287 10.07 4.86 15.80
C MET A 287 10.73 5.24 17.13
N ASP A 288 11.71 6.15 17.09
CA ASP A 288 12.35 6.73 18.27
C ASP A 288 11.64 7.99 18.79
N ALA A 289 12.03 8.48 19.97
CA ALA A 289 11.39 9.65 20.58
C ALA A 289 11.58 10.96 19.79
N ASN A 290 12.43 10.99 18.77
CA ASN A 290 12.64 12.12 17.87
C ASN A 290 11.92 11.93 16.52
N GLY A 291 11.07 10.90 16.38
CA GLY A 291 10.32 10.63 15.17
C GLY A 291 11.09 9.87 14.08
N ARG A 292 12.25 9.27 14.39
CA ARG A 292 13.07 8.55 13.40
C ARG A 292 12.64 7.09 13.27
N THR A 293 12.52 6.56 12.05
CA THR A 293 12.21 5.14 11.75
C THR A 293 13.44 4.34 11.26
N LEU A 294 14.64 4.80 11.60
CA LEU A 294 15.92 4.20 11.19
C LEU A 294 16.06 2.75 11.67
N VAL A 295 16.79 1.94 10.90
CA VAL A 295 16.98 0.51 11.19
C VAL A 295 18.12 0.20 12.15
N ALA A 296 18.93 1.19 12.51
CA ALA A 296 19.97 1.04 13.52
C ALA A 296 20.26 2.36 14.25
N GLY A 297 20.80 2.26 15.46
CA GLY A 297 21.27 3.42 16.24
C GLY A 297 20.18 4.20 16.96
N THR A 298 18.93 3.74 16.90
CA THR A 298 17.77 4.40 17.51
C THR A 298 17.12 3.53 18.58
N THR A 299 16.67 4.15 19.68
CA THR A 299 15.94 3.48 20.75
C THR A 299 14.44 3.61 20.53
N PRO A 300 13.68 2.50 20.44
CA PRO A 300 12.24 2.54 20.27
C PRO A 300 11.54 3.39 21.35
N VAL A 301 10.46 4.08 20.96
CA VAL A 301 9.55 4.74 21.91
C VAL A 301 8.97 3.71 22.87
N ALA A 302 8.91 4.08 24.14
CA ALA A 302 8.31 3.29 25.20
C ALA A 302 7.63 4.22 26.22
N SER A 303 6.65 3.69 26.97
CA SER A 303 6.04 4.39 28.11
C SER A 303 5.42 5.75 27.75
N LYS A 304 4.74 5.82 26.60
CA LYS A 304 3.96 6.98 26.15
C LYS A 304 2.46 6.66 26.11
N THR A 305 1.62 7.67 26.29
CA THR A 305 0.18 7.57 26.01
C THR A 305 -0.07 7.61 24.50
N CYS A 306 -1.26 7.23 24.06
CA CYS A 306 -1.62 7.27 22.64
C CYS A 306 -1.51 8.70 22.06
N ASP A 307 -1.95 9.73 22.78
CA ASP A 307 -1.80 11.14 22.35
C ASP A 307 -0.33 11.57 22.24
N GLN A 308 0.52 11.11 23.17
CA GLN A 308 1.95 11.43 23.14
C GLN A 308 2.66 10.77 21.95
N GLU A 309 2.29 9.54 21.61
CA GLU A 309 2.80 8.87 20.41
C GLU A 309 2.30 9.55 19.13
N TRP A 310 1.03 9.96 19.10
CA TRP A 310 0.48 10.72 17.99
C TRP A 310 1.23 12.03 17.78
N ALA A 311 1.57 12.73 18.87
CA ALA A 311 2.36 13.96 18.79
C ALA A 311 3.76 13.72 18.20
N ILE A 312 4.40 12.59 18.49
CA ILE A 312 5.71 12.22 17.89
C ILE A 312 5.55 11.94 16.39
N ILE A 313 4.52 11.18 15.99
CA ILE A 313 4.22 10.89 14.58
C ILE A 313 3.99 12.19 13.80
N GLN A 314 3.18 13.09 14.33
CA GLN A 314 2.84 14.36 13.66
C GLN A 314 4.01 15.33 13.62
N ALA A 315 4.92 15.28 14.60
CA ALA A 315 6.15 16.06 14.56
C ALA A 315 7.15 15.56 13.50
N PHE A 316 7.06 14.28 13.10
CA PHE A 316 7.87 13.74 12.02
C PHE A 316 7.37 14.19 10.64
N SER A 317 6.08 14.03 10.35
CA SER A 317 5.47 14.45 9.07
C SER A 317 3.95 14.53 9.17
N GLU A 318 3.33 15.47 8.44
CA GLU A 318 1.88 15.56 8.31
C GLU A 318 1.26 14.36 7.55
N ARG A 319 2.09 13.62 6.80
CA ARG A 319 1.72 12.42 6.05
C ARG A 319 1.91 11.14 6.86
N ALA A 320 2.51 11.23 8.04
CA ALA A 320 2.78 10.10 8.90
C ALA A 320 1.54 9.64 9.67
N ARG A 321 1.41 8.34 9.88
CA ARG A 321 0.26 7.70 10.52
C ARG A 321 0.74 6.57 11.43
N PHE A 322 -0.05 6.21 12.43
CA PHE A 322 0.16 4.92 13.11
C PHE A 322 0.10 3.78 12.08
N LEU A 323 0.99 2.80 12.19
CA LEU A 323 0.88 1.53 11.48
C LEU A 323 -0.22 0.70 12.17
N GLY A 324 -1.44 0.77 11.66
CA GLY A 324 -2.64 0.18 12.26
C GLY A 324 -3.76 -0.02 11.23
N GLY A 325 -4.95 -0.40 11.67
CA GLY A 325 -6.13 -0.39 10.81
C GLY A 325 -6.05 -1.38 9.63
N PRO A 326 -6.64 -1.03 8.47
CA PRO A 326 -6.83 -1.99 7.39
C PRO A 326 -5.52 -2.53 6.77
N ILE A 327 -4.41 -1.75 6.76
CA ILE A 327 -3.12 -2.25 6.26
C ILE A 327 -2.58 -3.41 7.08
N LEU A 328 -2.80 -3.45 8.41
CA LEU A 328 -2.39 -4.60 9.23
C LEU A 328 -3.25 -5.84 8.96
N ASN A 329 -4.51 -5.66 8.56
CA ASN A 329 -5.35 -6.78 8.15
C ASN A 329 -4.91 -7.35 6.80
N LEU A 330 -4.56 -6.48 5.84
CA LEU A 330 -3.95 -6.87 4.57
C LEU A 330 -2.64 -7.63 4.78
N LEU A 331 -1.71 -7.08 5.57
CA LEU A 331 -0.40 -7.69 5.80
C LEU A 331 -0.53 -9.08 6.42
N ARG A 332 -1.43 -9.27 7.41
CA ARG A 332 -1.74 -10.60 7.95
C ARG A 332 -2.18 -11.57 6.87
N ASP A 333 -3.12 -11.18 6.02
CA ASP A 333 -3.67 -12.08 5.00
C ASP A 333 -2.65 -12.35 3.88
N LEU A 334 -1.75 -11.42 3.58
CA LEU A 334 -0.57 -11.66 2.75
C LEU A 334 0.38 -12.68 3.39
N GLU A 335 0.69 -12.55 4.69
CA GLU A 335 1.54 -13.52 5.41
C GLU A 335 0.92 -14.93 5.40
N TYR A 336 -0.38 -15.03 5.68
CA TYR A 336 -1.14 -16.28 5.62
C TYR A 336 -1.09 -16.92 4.23
N MET A 337 -1.25 -16.13 3.18
CA MET A 337 -1.12 -16.61 1.81
C MET A 337 0.31 -17.07 1.50
N LEU A 338 1.31 -16.25 1.79
CA LEU A 338 2.72 -16.52 1.44
C LEU A 338 3.25 -17.80 2.10
N PHE A 339 2.98 -17.98 3.40
CA PHE A 339 3.42 -19.15 4.16
C PHE A 339 2.44 -20.33 4.12
N LYS A 340 1.24 -20.13 3.56
CA LYS A 340 0.16 -21.11 3.56
C LYS A 340 -0.08 -21.66 4.97
N ASN A 341 -0.13 -20.75 5.94
CA ASN A 341 -0.20 -21.09 7.35
C ASN A 341 -0.74 -19.95 8.20
N THR A 342 -1.46 -20.28 9.28
CA THR A 342 -1.88 -19.30 10.27
C THR A 342 -0.90 -19.17 11.44
N ASP A 343 -0.04 -20.16 11.69
CA ASP A 343 1.06 -20.11 12.66
C ASP A 343 2.29 -19.45 12.05
N ILE A 344 2.22 -18.12 11.91
CA ILE A 344 3.31 -17.37 11.27
C ILE A 344 4.57 -17.40 12.11
N GLN A 345 4.49 -17.38 13.45
CA GLN A 345 5.69 -17.48 14.27
C GLN A 345 6.45 -18.79 14.02
N ALA A 346 5.76 -19.93 13.91
CA ALA A 346 6.41 -21.20 13.62
C ALA A 346 6.97 -21.28 12.18
N ARG A 347 6.33 -20.61 11.21
CA ARG A 347 6.72 -20.69 9.79
C ARG A 347 7.73 -19.64 9.33
N ALA A 348 7.64 -18.46 9.92
CA ALA A 348 8.41 -17.28 9.56
C ALA A 348 9.41 -16.87 10.65
N GLY A 349 9.39 -17.51 11.83
CA GLY A 349 10.25 -17.20 12.97
C GLY A 349 9.54 -16.46 14.10
N HIS A 350 9.99 -16.66 15.33
CA HIS A 350 9.36 -16.13 16.53
C HIS A 350 9.76 -14.69 16.85
N GLY A 351 10.90 -14.23 16.32
CA GLY A 351 11.42 -12.90 16.61
C GLY A 351 11.88 -12.81 18.06
N ARG A 352 11.66 -11.65 18.67
CA ARG A 352 12.09 -11.33 20.03
C ARG A 352 10.95 -11.47 21.05
N CYS A 353 9.91 -12.22 20.73
CA CYS A 353 8.67 -12.29 21.52
C CYS A 353 8.84 -12.85 22.94
N ASN A 354 9.96 -13.48 23.27
CA ASN A 354 10.22 -14.05 24.61
C ASN A 354 11.51 -13.52 25.23
N ALA A 355 12.02 -12.33 24.87
CA ALA A 355 13.21 -11.76 25.51
C ALA A 355 13.05 -11.42 27.01
N GLY A 356 11.82 -11.29 27.50
CA GLY A 356 11.50 -11.04 28.90
C GLY A 356 10.92 -9.65 29.16
N SER A 357 10.50 -9.41 30.40
CA SER A 357 9.96 -8.11 30.81
C SER A 357 11.03 -7.02 30.71
N GLN A 358 10.65 -5.84 30.20
CA GLN A 358 11.55 -4.68 30.03
C GLN A 358 12.77 -4.96 29.13
N ALA A 359 12.68 -5.94 28.23
CA ALA A 359 13.79 -6.38 27.38
C ALA A 359 13.81 -5.73 25.97
N VAL A 360 13.25 -4.52 25.84
CA VAL A 360 13.27 -3.73 24.59
C VAL A 360 14.70 -3.28 24.31
N VAL A 361 15.18 -3.56 23.10
CA VAL A 361 16.50 -3.13 22.63
C VAL A 361 16.38 -2.10 21.52
N ALA A 362 17.49 -1.39 21.29
CA ALA A 362 17.62 -0.49 20.15
C ALA A 362 17.34 -1.22 18.83
N ASN A 363 16.87 -0.47 17.83
CA ASN A 363 16.84 -0.96 16.46
C ASN A 363 18.26 -1.37 16.05
N ALA A 364 18.35 -2.50 15.35
CA ALA A 364 19.60 -3.04 14.87
C ALA A 364 19.43 -3.53 13.43
N VAL A 365 20.52 -3.52 12.65
CA VAL A 365 20.47 -4.11 11.31
C VAL A 365 20.23 -5.61 11.46
N VAL A 366 19.03 -6.04 11.10
CA VAL A 366 18.71 -7.46 10.91
C VAL A 366 19.24 -7.85 9.53
N PRO A 367 20.21 -8.77 9.41
CA PRO A 367 20.75 -9.17 8.12
C PRO A 367 19.66 -9.68 7.19
N ASN A 368 19.81 -9.48 5.89
CA ASN A 368 18.91 -10.11 4.92
C ASN A 368 19.08 -11.64 4.94
N GLY A 369 17.96 -12.34 4.75
CA GLY A 369 17.98 -13.75 4.38
C GLY A 369 18.18 -13.90 2.86
N ARG A 370 18.07 -15.13 2.36
CA ARG A 370 18.03 -15.39 0.91
C ARG A 370 16.82 -14.77 0.21
N VAL A 371 15.78 -14.42 0.97
CA VAL A 371 14.63 -13.64 0.51
C VAL A 371 14.80 -12.23 1.04
N ARG A 372 14.86 -11.27 0.14
CA ARG A 372 14.96 -9.84 0.46
C ARG A 372 13.79 -9.42 1.34
N GLY A 373 14.08 -8.63 2.37
CA GLY A 373 13.08 -8.15 3.31
C GLY A 373 12.58 -9.16 4.33
N TRP A 374 13.05 -10.40 4.29
CA TRP A 374 12.62 -11.48 5.19
C TRP A 374 13.78 -12.12 5.95
N LYS A 375 13.69 -12.10 7.28
CA LYS A 375 14.60 -12.81 8.17
C LYS A 375 13.84 -13.26 9.42
N GLY A 376 13.96 -14.54 9.74
CA GLY A 376 13.15 -15.20 10.75
C GLY A 376 13.96 -16.15 11.62
N THR A 377 14.11 -15.91 12.92
CA THR A 377 14.81 -16.80 13.86
C THR A 377 13.84 -17.52 14.79
N SER A 378 14.22 -18.70 15.26
CA SER A 378 13.39 -19.57 16.13
C SER A 378 13.71 -19.44 17.63
N ASP A 379 14.73 -18.67 18.00
CA ASP A 379 15.23 -18.59 19.38
C ASP A 379 14.33 -17.77 20.33
N GLN A 380 13.36 -17.04 19.79
CA GLN A 380 12.45 -16.14 20.52
C GLN A 380 13.14 -14.94 21.20
N LYS A 381 14.41 -14.68 20.87
CA LYS A 381 15.26 -13.64 21.49
C LYS A 381 15.86 -12.69 20.46
N THR A 382 15.92 -13.06 19.19
CA THR A 382 16.60 -12.27 18.16
C THR A 382 15.62 -11.43 17.35
N MET A 383 16.05 -10.23 16.93
CA MET A 383 15.25 -9.38 16.06
C MET A 383 15.07 -10.04 14.68
N ASN A 384 13.83 -10.05 14.21
CA ASN A 384 13.40 -10.53 12.90
C ASN A 384 12.87 -9.36 12.06
N LYS A 385 12.68 -9.59 10.76
CA LYS A 385 12.01 -8.62 9.89
C LYS A 385 11.16 -9.31 8.84
N TYR A 386 9.98 -8.76 8.60
CA TYR A 386 9.07 -9.13 7.53
C TYR A 386 8.75 -7.90 6.72
N PHE A 387 8.68 -8.02 5.40
CA PHE A 387 8.51 -6.88 4.49
C PHE A 387 9.51 -5.74 4.74
N HIS A 388 10.77 -6.08 5.04
CA HIS A 388 11.84 -5.17 5.49
C HIS A 388 11.58 -4.48 6.85
N SER A 389 10.49 -4.78 7.55
CA SER A 389 10.09 -4.19 8.82
C SER A 389 10.45 -5.05 10.03
N GLN A 390 11.22 -4.48 10.95
CA GLN A 390 11.51 -5.08 12.25
C GLN A 390 10.28 -5.13 13.17
N LEU A 391 9.30 -4.23 12.97
CA LEU A 391 8.04 -4.28 13.74
C LEU A 391 7.25 -5.54 13.42
N LEU A 392 7.07 -5.80 12.12
CA LEU A 392 6.23 -6.88 11.63
C LEU A 392 6.83 -8.25 11.93
N GLY A 393 8.17 -8.37 12.00
CA GLY A 393 8.84 -9.65 12.26
C GLY A 393 9.26 -9.90 13.71
N SER A 394 9.59 -8.87 14.49
CA SER A 394 10.25 -9.07 15.79
C SER A 394 9.29 -9.22 16.97
N TYR A 395 8.09 -8.66 16.90
CA TYR A 395 7.13 -8.66 18.02
C TYR A 395 7.76 -8.15 19.34
N GLN A 396 8.63 -7.15 19.27
CA GLN A 396 9.36 -6.64 20.44
C GLN A 396 8.46 -5.73 21.31
N GLN A 397 7.62 -4.93 20.67
CA GLN A 397 6.66 -4.06 21.33
C GLN A 397 5.35 -4.09 20.55
N LEU A 398 4.26 -4.06 21.32
CA LEU A 398 2.92 -3.90 20.79
C LEU A 398 2.85 -2.58 20.02
N THR A 399 2.29 -2.62 18.81
CA THR A 399 2.06 -1.41 18.00
C THR A 399 0.66 -0.88 18.27
N ARG A 400 0.54 0.39 18.63
CA ARG A 400 -0.77 1.03 18.84
C ARG A 400 -1.54 1.22 17.54
N ASP A 401 -2.83 0.92 17.59
CA ASP A 401 -3.78 1.07 16.49
C ASP A 401 -5.02 1.86 16.98
N PRO A 402 -5.01 3.20 16.86
CA PRO A 402 -6.15 4.05 17.21
C PRO A 402 -7.27 4.04 16.16
N TYR A 403 -7.11 3.28 15.08
CA TYR A 403 -8.16 3.12 14.08
C TYR A 403 -9.18 2.08 14.52
N THR A 404 -8.77 1.14 15.39
CA THR A 404 -9.65 0.13 16.00
C THR A 404 -9.87 0.42 17.49
N LEU A 405 -11.11 0.68 17.90
CA LEU A 405 -11.49 0.97 19.28
C LEU A 405 -12.54 0.00 19.81
N LEU A 406 -12.45 -0.34 21.09
CA LEU A 406 -13.52 -1.02 21.82
C LEU A 406 -14.15 -0.02 22.80
N ILE A 407 -15.38 0.41 22.55
CA ILE A 407 -16.10 1.41 23.36
C ILE A 407 -17.32 0.77 23.98
N GLY A 408 -17.32 0.60 25.30
CA GLY A 408 -18.42 -0.06 26.00
C GLY A 408 -18.69 -1.48 25.50
N GLY A 409 -17.64 -2.20 25.09
CA GLY A 409 -17.74 -3.55 24.54
C GLY A 409 -18.12 -3.61 23.06
N LYS A 410 -18.33 -2.49 22.37
CA LYS A 410 -18.59 -2.45 20.92
C LYS A 410 -17.35 -2.05 20.13
N LEU A 411 -17.07 -2.79 19.06
CA LEU A 411 -15.90 -2.57 18.23
C LEU A 411 -16.20 -1.55 17.12
N TYR A 412 -15.39 -0.50 17.06
CA TYR A 412 -15.42 0.53 16.03
C TYR A 412 -14.12 0.51 15.25
N ALA A 413 -14.18 0.73 13.93
CA ALA A 413 -13.02 0.71 13.06
C ALA A 413 -13.02 1.89 12.08
N GLU A 414 -11.85 2.37 11.69
CA GLU A 414 -11.65 3.55 10.84
C GLU A 414 -10.79 3.17 9.63
N ARG A 415 -11.25 3.57 8.43
CA ARG A 415 -10.70 3.15 7.14
C ARG A 415 -9.62 4.08 6.59
N TYR A 416 -9.66 5.37 6.94
CA TYR A 416 -8.93 6.44 6.26
C TYR A 416 -7.77 7.02 7.10
N TYR A 417 -7.29 6.27 8.09
CA TYR A 417 -6.23 6.65 9.01
C TYR A 417 -6.46 7.98 9.74
N ARG A 418 -7.71 8.31 10.05
CA ARG A 418 -8.07 9.53 10.79
C ARG A 418 -7.94 9.29 12.28
N TYR A 419 -6.98 9.98 12.91
CA TYR A 419 -6.76 9.89 14.34
C TYR A 419 -7.92 10.51 15.12
N ASN A 420 -8.60 9.69 15.93
CA ASN A 420 -9.44 10.13 17.03
C ASN A 420 -9.66 8.96 18.01
N LEU A 421 -9.96 9.28 19.26
CA LEU A 421 -10.12 8.31 20.36
C LEU A 421 -11.58 8.13 20.76
N ASN A 422 -12.52 8.32 19.82
CA ASN A 422 -13.95 8.17 20.05
C ASN A 422 -14.62 7.49 18.83
N ALA A 423 -15.95 7.37 18.84
CA ALA A 423 -16.68 6.71 17.76
C ALA A 423 -16.87 7.59 16.51
N THR A 424 -16.58 8.90 16.60
CA THR A 424 -16.87 9.85 15.51
C THR A 424 -16.05 9.53 14.27
N GLY A 425 -16.75 9.38 13.14
CA GLY A 425 -16.12 9.05 11.86
C GLY A 425 -15.61 7.61 11.77
N LYS A 426 -15.89 6.75 12.76
CA LYS A 426 -15.58 5.32 12.73
C LYS A 426 -16.85 4.51 12.43
N THR A 427 -16.69 3.39 11.75
CA THR A 427 -17.75 2.42 11.47
C THR A 427 -18.03 1.60 12.74
N ASP A 428 -19.28 1.57 13.20
CA ASP A 428 -19.75 0.54 14.15
C ASP A 428 -19.79 -0.79 13.40
N THR A 429 -18.93 -1.73 13.79
CA THR A 429 -18.77 -3.01 13.09
C THR A 429 -19.86 -4.02 13.46
N GLY A 430 -20.73 -3.70 14.43
CA GLY A 430 -21.72 -4.62 15.00
C GLY A 430 -21.11 -5.73 15.88
N ILE A 431 -19.78 -5.78 15.98
CA ILE A 431 -19.05 -6.76 16.79
C ILE A 431 -19.00 -6.31 18.25
N THR A 432 -19.27 -7.24 19.15
CA THR A 432 -19.12 -7.03 20.59
C THR A 432 -18.00 -7.90 21.17
N TRP A 433 -17.19 -7.34 22.07
CA TRP A 433 -16.16 -8.07 22.81
C TRP A 433 -16.41 -7.97 24.32
N PRO A 434 -16.23 -9.06 25.08
CA PRO A 434 -16.37 -9.06 26.53
C PRO A 434 -15.08 -8.58 27.24
N THR A 435 -15.13 -8.57 28.57
CA THR A 435 -13.94 -8.43 29.41
C THR A 435 -13.34 -9.80 29.71
N ASP A 436 -12.06 -9.96 29.42
CA ASP A 436 -11.30 -11.18 29.69
C ASP A 436 -10.65 -11.20 31.07
N SER A 437 -10.42 -12.41 31.58
CA SER A 437 -9.54 -12.68 32.73
C SER A 437 -8.21 -13.34 32.31
N ALA A 438 -8.06 -13.71 31.04
CA ALA A 438 -6.89 -14.39 30.48
C ALA A 438 -6.82 -14.15 28.96
N TRP A 439 -5.65 -14.38 28.36
CA TRP A 439 -5.51 -14.40 26.91
C TRP A 439 -6.36 -15.53 26.30
N GLN A 440 -7.02 -15.22 25.20
CA GLN A 440 -7.81 -16.17 24.41
C GLN A 440 -7.09 -16.46 23.09
N TYR A 441 -7.32 -17.64 22.52
CA TYR A 441 -6.81 -18.01 21.21
C TYR A 441 -7.97 -18.24 20.24
N PRO A 442 -8.18 -17.34 19.27
CA PRO A 442 -9.26 -17.48 18.31
C PRO A 442 -8.95 -18.52 17.24
N SER A 443 -9.99 -19.20 16.75
CA SER A 443 -9.86 -20.09 15.59
C SER A 443 -10.27 -19.44 14.27
N ARG A 444 -10.93 -18.28 14.32
CA ARG A 444 -11.51 -17.66 13.14
C ARG A 444 -11.36 -16.15 13.09
N LEU A 445 -11.41 -15.63 11.87
CA LEU A 445 -11.56 -14.20 11.60
C LEU A 445 -13.04 -13.89 11.35
N GLN A 446 -13.40 -12.62 11.52
CA GLN A 446 -14.71 -12.08 11.23
C GLN A 446 -14.56 -10.80 10.41
N TYR A 447 -15.48 -10.59 9.48
CA TYR A 447 -15.50 -9.41 8.62
C TYR A 447 -15.81 -8.14 9.44
N LEU A 448 -15.04 -7.07 9.23
CA LEU A 448 -15.23 -5.79 9.92
C LEU A 448 -16.19 -4.83 9.18
N GLY A 449 -16.45 -5.09 7.91
CA GLY A 449 -17.15 -4.15 7.02
C GLY A 449 -16.30 -3.73 5.83
N GLU A 450 -16.94 -2.99 4.92
CA GLU A 450 -16.37 -2.59 3.64
C GLU A 450 -15.09 -1.76 3.81
N GLY A 451 -14.01 -2.19 3.17
CA GLY A 451 -12.71 -1.51 3.19
C GLY A 451 -11.95 -1.61 4.52
N LEU A 452 -12.43 -2.40 5.48
CA LEU A 452 -11.76 -2.63 6.77
C LEU A 452 -11.08 -4.01 6.84
N GLY A 453 -11.47 -4.92 5.96
CA GLY A 453 -10.99 -6.30 5.93
C GLY A 453 -11.59 -7.11 7.08
N SER A 454 -10.77 -7.97 7.68
CA SER A 454 -11.19 -8.91 8.70
C SER A 454 -10.33 -8.88 9.95
N PHE A 455 -10.90 -9.31 11.07
CA PHE A 455 -10.32 -9.19 12.40
C PHE A 455 -10.48 -10.49 13.20
N PRO A 456 -9.58 -10.78 14.15
CA PRO A 456 -9.76 -11.91 15.05
C PRO A 456 -11.13 -11.87 15.74
N LYS A 457 -11.87 -12.97 15.68
CA LYS A 457 -13.10 -13.08 16.47
C LYS A 457 -12.73 -13.28 17.94
N HIS A 458 -13.45 -12.64 18.86
CA HIS A 458 -13.29 -12.95 20.28
C HIS A 458 -13.88 -14.32 20.59
N GLU A 459 -13.03 -15.32 20.72
CA GLU A 459 -13.35 -16.69 21.14
C GLU A 459 -12.09 -17.38 21.66
N ASN A 460 -12.26 -18.48 22.39
CA ASN A 460 -11.16 -19.29 22.88
C ASN A 460 -11.30 -20.73 22.42
N THR A 461 -11.07 -20.94 21.13
CA THR A 461 -11.34 -22.21 20.42
C THR A 461 -10.12 -22.73 19.67
N GLY A 462 -9.01 -21.97 19.66
CA GLY A 462 -7.68 -22.36 19.18
C GLY A 462 -6.67 -22.50 20.32
N SER A 463 -5.39 -22.40 19.98
CA SER A 463 -4.25 -22.40 20.89
C SER A 463 -3.08 -21.67 20.23
N SER A 464 -1.91 -21.63 20.87
CA SER A 464 -0.64 -21.16 20.25
C SER A 464 -0.11 -22.05 19.11
N SER A 465 -0.91 -23.02 18.64
CA SER A 465 -0.56 -23.98 17.59
C SER A 465 -1.77 -24.50 16.81
N THR A 466 -2.97 -23.96 17.08
CA THR A 466 -4.22 -24.32 16.38
C THR A 466 -5.09 -23.08 16.18
N GLY A 467 -5.85 -23.03 15.09
CA GLY A 467 -6.66 -21.87 14.73
C GLY A 467 -5.81 -20.74 14.13
N LEU A 468 -5.90 -19.53 14.68
CA LEU A 468 -5.08 -18.39 14.24
C LEU A 468 -3.70 -18.31 14.92
N CYS A 469 -3.44 -19.13 15.94
CA CYS A 469 -2.18 -19.21 16.69
C CYS A 469 -1.78 -18.01 17.54
N ASP A 470 -2.41 -16.85 17.36
CA ASP A 470 -2.06 -15.62 18.06
C ASP A 470 -3.08 -15.27 19.16
N GLY A 471 -2.64 -14.52 20.17
CA GLY A 471 -3.47 -14.19 21.34
C GLY A 471 -4.38 -12.98 21.13
N VAL A 472 -5.59 -13.03 21.71
CA VAL A 472 -6.49 -11.88 21.84
C VAL A 472 -6.86 -11.61 23.30
N TYR A 473 -7.12 -10.34 23.62
CA TYR A 473 -7.52 -9.91 24.97
C TYR A 473 -8.40 -8.66 24.93
N GLY A 474 -9.55 -8.65 25.59
CA GLY A 474 -10.52 -7.56 25.61
C GLY A 474 -10.88 -7.05 27.02
N ASN A 475 -11.28 -5.79 27.11
CA ASN A 475 -11.97 -5.22 28.25
C ASN A 475 -13.12 -4.33 27.78
N ALA A 476 -14.36 -4.74 28.06
CA ALA A 476 -15.56 -4.07 27.58
C ALA A 476 -15.83 -2.72 28.27
N SER A 477 -15.13 -2.38 29.35
CA SER A 477 -15.35 -1.10 30.04
C SER A 477 -14.70 0.07 29.30
N GLY A 478 -15.32 1.25 29.37
CA GLY A 478 -14.74 2.50 28.85
C GLY A 478 -14.39 2.46 27.36
N THR A 479 -13.35 3.22 26.99
CA THR A 479 -12.75 3.21 25.65
C THR A 479 -11.40 2.51 25.73
N ARG A 480 -11.19 1.49 24.88
CA ARG A 480 -9.92 0.78 24.72
C ARG A 480 -9.37 0.99 23.32
N VAL A 481 -8.07 1.22 23.24
CA VAL A 481 -7.35 1.39 21.98
C VAL A 481 -6.66 0.07 21.63
N ALA A 482 -6.83 -0.39 20.39
CA ALA A 482 -6.18 -1.62 19.97
C ALA A 482 -4.65 -1.49 20.03
N ARG A 483 -4.01 -2.60 20.39
CA ARG A 483 -2.57 -2.77 20.23
C ARG A 483 -2.32 -4.14 19.61
N ARG A 484 -1.42 -4.20 18.63
CA ARG A 484 -1.30 -5.30 17.67
C ARG A 484 0.09 -5.93 17.72
N LEU A 485 0.23 -7.09 17.06
CA LEU A 485 1.46 -7.84 16.81
C LEU A 485 2.01 -8.60 18.01
N GLY A 486 2.30 -7.96 19.14
CA GLY A 486 2.82 -8.65 20.34
C GLY A 486 4.00 -7.91 20.98
N ASP A 487 4.56 -8.45 22.06
CA ASP A 487 5.70 -7.85 22.75
C ASP A 487 6.74 -8.87 23.22
N ALA A 488 7.90 -8.37 23.66
CA ALA A 488 9.05 -9.14 24.06
C ALA A 488 8.85 -10.07 25.28
N SER A 489 7.71 -9.99 25.96
CA SER A 489 7.31 -10.90 27.04
C SER A 489 6.08 -11.75 26.72
N GLY A 490 5.54 -11.63 25.51
CA GLY A 490 4.31 -12.31 25.09
C GLY A 490 4.51 -13.78 24.70
N ALA A 491 5.73 -14.19 24.39
CA ALA A 491 6.06 -15.49 23.82
C ALA A 491 5.13 -15.82 22.64
N LEU A 492 4.40 -16.94 22.71
CA LEU A 492 3.61 -17.43 21.59
C LEU A 492 2.28 -16.69 21.36
N ILE A 493 1.95 -15.66 22.13
CA ILE A 493 0.75 -14.84 21.85
C ILE A 493 0.97 -13.87 20.68
N GLY A 494 2.22 -13.59 20.33
CA GLY A 494 2.56 -12.65 19.26
C GLY A 494 2.27 -13.21 17.88
N GLY A 495 2.16 -12.34 16.89
CA GLY A 495 1.85 -12.67 15.50
C GLY A 495 0.89 -11.67 14.85
N PRO A 496 0.65 -11.79 13.54
CA PRO A 496 -0.12 -10.82 12.78
C PRO A 496 -1.62 -10.76 13.14
N ALA A 497 -2.17 -11.78 13.79
CA ALA A 497 -3.52 -11.78 14.36
C ALA A 497 -3.57 -11.41 15.86
N CYS A 498 -2.42 -11.14 16.50
CA CYS A 498 -2.39 -10.73 17.90
C CYS A 498 -3.07 -9.37 18.08
N VAL A 499 -4.00 -9.28 19.05
CA VAL A 499 -4.60 -8.00 19.42
C VAL A 499 -5.01 -7.91 20.88
N THR A 500 -4.71 -6.77 21.50
CA THR A 500 -5.19 -6.44 22.84
C THR A 500 -5.98 -5.13 22.84
N LEU A 501 -7.20 -5.23 23.35
CA LEU A 501 -8.23 -4.19 23.50
C LEU A 501 -8.58 -4.03 24.99
N ASN A 502 -7.57 -3.93 25.86
CA ASN A 502 -7.76 -3.76 27.31
C ASN A 502 -7.15 -2.50 27.91
N GLY A 503 -6.34 -1.75 27.16
CA GLY A 503 -5.71 -0.52 27.60
C GLY A 503 -6.48 0.71 27.16
N GLU A 504 -6.64 1.68 28.06
CA GLU A 504 -7.11 3.03 27.72
C GLU A 504 -6.06 3.78 26.89
N ALA A 505 -6.47 4.88 26.26
CA ALA A 505 -5.55 5.75 25.54
C ALA A 505 -4.40 6.29 26.43
N GLY A 506 -4.66 6.45 27.73
CA GLY A 506 -3.67 6.85 28.73
C GLY A 506 -2.71 5.74 29.16
N HIS A 507 -2.88 4.50 28.71
CA HIS A 507 -2.02 3.39 29.09
C HIS A 507 -0.60 3.58 28.53
N ALA A 508 0.36 3.84 29.40
CA ALA A 508 1.76 4.04 29.06
C ALA A 508 2.60 2.92 29.67
N SER A 509 3.13 2.03 28.84
CA SER A 509 3.92 0.87 29.27
C SER A 509 5.15 0.67 28.38
N TRP A 510 6.16 0.00 28.91
CA TRP A 510 7.43 -0.28 28.23
C TRP A 510 7.23 -1.16 26.99
N ASN A 511 6.23 -2.04 27.01
CA ASN A 511 5.94 -3.00 25.95
C ASN A 511 5.04 -2.43 24.84
N CYS A 512 4.71 -1.14 24.90
CA CYS A 512 3.94 -0.45 23.86
C CYS A 512 4.88 0.52 23.14
N GLY A 513 4.99 0.36 21.81
CA GLY A 513 5.85 1.18 20.95
C GLY A 513 5.09 1.76 19.78
N VAL A 514 5.81 2.55 18.97
CA VAL A 514 5.25 3.31 17.86
C VAL A 514 5.68 2.69 16.54
N GLY A 515 4.72 2.15 15.81
CA GLY A 515 4.83 1.88 14.38
C GLY A 515 4.30 3.08 13.60
N CYS A 516 5.12 3.60 12.69
CA CYS A 516 4.79 4.78 11.89
C CYS A 516 4.80 4.40 10.41
N ALA A 517 3.63 4.32 9.79
CA ALA A 517 3.53 4.30 8.33
C ALA A 517 3.63 5.72 7.78
N LEU A 518 4.13 5.87 6.55
CA LEU A 518 4.15 7.15 5.85
C LEU A 518 3.30 7.04 4.58
N LEU A 519 2.27 7.88 4.48
CA LEU A 519 1.36 7.86 3.34
C LEU A 519 1.91 8.78 2.23
N PRO A 520 2.32 8.25 1.07
CA PRO A 520 2.77 9.11 -0.03
C PRO A 520 1.63 9.98 -0.56
N SER A 521 1.94 10.98 -1.37
CA SER A 521 0.92 11.71 -2.12
C SER A 521 0.15 10.78 -3.07
N ALA A 522 -1.13 11.05 -3.31
CA ALA A 522 -1.91 10.29 -4.27
C ALA A 522 -1.25 10.31 -5.66
N GLY A 523 -1.21 9.16 -6.34
CA GLY A 523 -0.54 9.00 -7.63
C GLY A 523 0.99 8.89 -7.59
N TYR A 524 1.62 9.01 -6.42
CA TYR A 524 3.06 8.77 -6.27
C TYR A 524 3.36 7.27 -6.15
N ALA A 525 4.37 6.83 -6.91
CA ALA A 525 5.09 5.58 -6.68
C ALA A 525 6.59 5.85 -6.86
N PRO A 526 7.48 5.20 -6.07
CA PRO A 526 8.91 5.29 -6.29
C PRO A 526 9.29 4.70 -7.66
N ALA A 527 10.32 5.28 -8.27
CA ALA A 527 10.83 4.87 -9.58
C ALA A 527 11.48 3.48 -9.55
#